data_AF-A0A7K4Q3H1-F1
#
_entry.id   AF-A0A7K4Q3H1-F1
#
_cell.length_a   1.000
_cell.length_b   1.000
_cell.length_c   1.000
_cell.angle_alpha   90.00
_cell.angle_beta   90.00
_cell.angle_gamma   90.00
#
_symmetry.space_group_name_H-M   'P 1'
#
loop_
_entity.id
_entity.type
_entity.pdbx_description
1 polymer ?
#
loop_
_entity_poly.entity_id
_entity_poly.type
_entity_poly.pdbx_seq_one_letter_code
_entity_poly.pdbx_strand_id
1 'polypeptide(L)'
;FREIVLASHLKPLEKKDRLGQRRNVLWNPCAAPAQTAPAHAVDIPQELTQLPGTAVEFHRDWRRCLKSGTDKYQFLLELGGEALGRIFQADVGFGLLGEFLTVLAENIHPGDRAAILQILQSLAGTGRFGLNVALLSQAEKESSQDLFRKLQSRDGQAAGQGEAHPVENHLEKETEEERTVVELMKQYQVS
;
A
#
# COMPACT_ATOMS: atom_id res chain seq x y z
N PHE A 1 36.50 -32.62 6.44
CA PHE A 1 37.15 -31.44 5.81
C PHE A 1 38.23 -31.79 4.78
N ARG A 2 39.11 -32.78 5.03
CA ARG A 2 40.17 -33.19 4.09
C ARG A 2 39.67 -33.63 2.70
N GLU A 3 38.54 -34.34 2.63
CA GLU A 3 37.91 -34.79 1.38
C GLU A 3 37.41 -33.65 0.48
N ILE A 4 36.83 -32.59 1.08
CA ILE A 4 36.33 -31.41 0.34
C ILE A 4 37.48 -30.60 -0.27
N VAL A 5 38.60 -30.50 0.45
CA VAL A 5 39.80 -29.81 -0.01
C VAL A 5 40.47 -30.58 -1.16
N LEU A 6 40.45 -31.91 -1.10
CA LEU A 6 40.99 -32.77 -2.18
C LEU A 6 40.16 -32.69 -3.47
N ALA A 7 38.83 -32.58 -3.37
CA ALA A 7 37.92 -32.46 -4.50
C ALA A 7 38.01 -31.11 -5.25
N SER A 8 38.67 -30.11 -4.66
CA SER A 8 38.76 -28.75 -5.21
C SER A 8 39.87 -28.56 -6.26
N HIS A 9 40.47 -29.63 -6.79
CA HIS A 9 41.46 -29.57 -7.89
C HIS A 9 40.83 -29.28 -9.27
N LEU A 10 39.84 -28.38 -9.32
CA LEU A 10 39.27 -27.92 -10.57
C LEU A 10 40.28 -27.00 -11.26
N LYS A 11 40.81 -27.46 -12.40
CA LYS A 11 41.63 -26.61 -13.28
C LYS A 11 40.76 -25.45 -13.79
N PRO A 12 41.25 -24.20 -13.74
CA PRO A 12 40.56 -23.07 -14.36
C PRO A 12 40.32 -23.35 -15.86
N LEU A 13 39.10 -23.12 -16.33
CA LEU A 13 38.76 -23.31 -17.75
C LEU A 13 39.67 -22.46 -18.64
N GLU A 14 40.27 -23.10 -19.64
CA GLU A 14 41.09 -22.41 -20.64
C GLU A 14 40.19 -21.56 -21.55
N LYS A 15 40.74 -20.47 -22.12
CA LYS A 15 39.97 -19.51 -22.96
C LYS A 15 39.24 -20.16 -24.14
N LYS A 16 39.66 -21.35 -24.56
CA LYS A 16 39.13 -22.12 -25.71
C LYS A 16 37.91 -22.98 -25.34
N ASP A 17 37.69 -23.21 -24.05
CA ASP A 17 36.62 -24.04 -23.49
C ASP A 17 35.34 -23.23 -23.18
N ARG A 18 35.33 -21.94 -23.53
CA ARG A 18 34.14 -21.10 -23.47
C ARG A 18 33.20 -21.50 -24.61
N LEU A 19 32.35 -22.49 -24.34
CA LEU A 19 31.25 -22.86 -25.21
C LEU A 19 30.40 -21.62 -25.55
N GLY A 20 30.43 -21.25 -26.82
CA GLY A 20 29.46 -20.36 -27.45
C GLY A 20 29.78 -18.87 -27.35
N GLN A 21 29.55 -18.16 -28.45
CA GLN A 21 29.50 -16.70 -28.49
C GLN A 21 28.79 -16.17 -27.25
N ARG A 22 29.33 -15.09 -26.65
CA ARG A 22 28.65 -14.32 -25.60
C ARG A 22 27.30 -13.85 -26.14
N ARG A 23 26.27 -14.69 -26.02
CA ARG A 23 24.90 -14.21 -26.03
C ARG A 23 24.85 -13.28 -24.83
N ASN A 24 24.59 -12.00 -25.08
CA ASN A 24 24.20 -11.06 -24.05
C ASN A 24 22.95 -11.62 -23.39
N VAL A 25 23.13 -12.51 -22.40
CA VAL A 25 22.07 -12.91 -21.51
C VAL A 25 21.85 -11.69 -20.65
N LEU A 26 20.90 -10.85 -21.09
CA LEU A 26 20.32 -9.83 -20.23
C LEU A 26 19.73 -10.58 -19.04
N TRP A 27 20.38 -10.48 -17.89
CA TRP A 27 19.88 -11.00 -16.62
C TRP A 27 18.59 -10.29 -16.15
N ASN A 28 18.05 -9.38 -16.97
CA ASN A 28 16.84 -8.62 -16.71
C ASN A 28 15.88 -8.77 -17.91
N PRO A 29 14.82 -9.60 -17.80
CA PRO A 29 13.82 -9.74 -18.86
C PRO A 29 13.00 -8.46 -19.11
N CYS A 30 13.08 -7.47 -18.21
CA CYS A 30 12.39 -6.19 -18.33
C CYS A 30 13.30 -5.03 -18.77
N ALA A 31 14.60 -5.24 -18.97
CA ALA A 31 15.49 -4.19 -19.49
C ALA A 31 15.43 -4.17 -21.02
N ALA A 32 14.49 -3.40 -21.58
CA ALA A 32 14.62 -2.99 -22.98
C ALA A 32 15.85 -2.07 -23.13
N PRO A 33 16.64 -2.19 -24.21
CA PRO A 33 17.74 -1.26 -24.47
C PRO A 33 17.17 0.15 -24.71
N ALA A 34 17.53 1.09 -23.86
CA ALA A 34 17.10 2.48 -23.96
C ALA A 34 17.67 3.12 -25.24
N GLN A 35 16.78 3.54 -26.16
CA GLN A 35 17.15 4.52 -27.17
C GLN A 35 17.28 5.88 -26.47
N THR A 36 18.45 6.48 -26.58
CA THR A 36 18.76 7.84 -26.13
C THR A 36 17.96 8.86 -26.95
N ALA A 37 17.01 9.54 -26.30
CA ALA A 37 16.47 10.82 -26.75
C ALA A 37 16.79 11.90 -25.68
N PRO A 38 17.25 13.10 -26.06
CA PRO A 38 17.62 14.12 -25.09
C PRO A 38 16.47 15.09 -24.74
N ALA A 39 16.60 15.63 -23.53
CA ALA A 39 16.09 16.90 -23.02
C ALA A 39 14.61 17.01 -22.56
N HIS A 40 14.47 17.06 -21.22
CA HIS A 40 13.63 17.97 -20.44
C HIS A 40 12.37 18.54 -21.12
N ALA A 41 11.26 17.83 -20.94
CA ALA A 41 9.99 18.46 -20.64
C ALA A 41 9.61 18.01 -19.23
N VAL A 42 9.24 18.94 -18.36
CA VAL A 42 8.50 18.63 -17.14
C VAL A 42 7.10 18.23 -17.59
N ASP A 43 7.00 17.01 -18.10
CA ASP A 43 5.74 16.41 -18.52
C ASP A 43 5.13 15.83 -17.25
N ILE A 44 3.93 16.30 -16.91
CA ILE A 44 3.11 15.66 -15.88
C ILE A 44 2.97 14.20 -16.32
N PRO A 45 3.38 13.18 -15.54
CA PRO A 45 3.37 11.82 -16.01
C PRO A 45 1.95 11.44 -16.45
N GLN A 46 1.77 11.18 -17.75
CA GLN A 46 0.53 10.65 -18.32
C GLN A 46 0.10 9.32 -17.64
N GLU A 47 0.97 8.73 -16.81
CA GLU A 47 0.82 7.47 -16.08
C GLU A 47 -0.34 7.45 -15.06
N LEU A 48 -0.82 8.61 -14.58
CA LEU A 48 -1.95 8.67 -13.62
C LEU A 48 -3.34 8.72 -14.28
N THR A 49 -3.44 8.56 -15.61
CA THR A 49 -4.74 8.60 -16.29
C THR A 49 -5.65 7.40 -15.97
N GLN A 50 -5.11 6.34 -15.37
CA GLN A 50 -5.86 5.14 -14.98
C GLN A 50 -5.47 4.71 -13.56
N LEU A 51 -6.43 4.19 -12.81
CA LEU A 51 -6.17 3.58 -11.51
C LEU A 51 -5.36 2.29 -11.67
N PRO A 52 -4.40 2.02 -10.77
CA PRO A 52 -3.55 0.82 -10.88
C PRO A 52 -4.38 -0.45 -10.76
N GLY A 53 -4.10 -1.44 -11.61
CA GLY A 53 -4.70 -2.77 -11.53
C GLY A 53 -3.81 -3.78 -10.80
N THR A 54 -2.53 -3.45 -10.61
CA THR A 54 -1.52 -4.36 -10.03
C THR A 54 -0.68 -3.68 -8.96
N ALA A 55 -0.07 -4.46 -8.07
CA ALA A 55 0.79 -3.93 -7.00
C ALA A 55 2.01 -3.18 -7.56
N VAL A 56 2.53 -3.59 -8.72
CA VAL A 56 3.68 -2.96 -9.36
C VAL A 56 3.34 -1.56 -9.87
N GLU A 57 2.18 -1.41 -10.53
CA GLU A 57 1.66 -0.11 -10.96
C GLU A 57 1.40 0.78 -9.75
N PHE A 58 0.72 0.26 -8.72
CA PHE A 58 0.49 1.00 -7.49
C PHE A 58 1.81 1.52 -6.89
N HIS A 59 2.82 0.66 -6.72
CA HIS A 59 4.11 1.07 -6.15
C HIS A 59 4.81 2.13 -7.01
N ARG A 60 4.73 2.01 -8.34
CA ARG A 60 5.29 3.02 -9.26
C ARG A 60 4.62 4.36 -9.00
N ASP A 61 3.30 4.40 -9.02
CA ASP A 61 2.52 5.64 -8.95
C ASP A 61 2.67 6.28 -7.54
N TRP A 62 2.62 5.45 -6.50
CA TRP A 62 2.79 5.84 -5.09
C TRP A 62 4.14 6.50 -4.81
N ARG A 63 5.22 6.04 -5.47
CA ARG A 63 6.58 6.57 -5.23
C ARG A 63 6.94 7.68 -6.21
N ARG A 64 6.52 7.58 -7.47
CA ARG A 64 6.93 8.50 -8.54
C ARG A 64 6.00 9.68 -8.69
N CYS A 65 4.69 9.49 -8.59
CA CYS A 65 3.71 10.50 -8.95
C CYS A 65 3.11 11.21 -7.73
N LEU A 66 2.86 10.49 -6.64
CA LEU A 66 2.23 11.05 -5.44
C LEU A 66 3.28 11.65 -4.50
N LYS A 67 3.34 12.99 -4.43
CA LYS A 67 4.36 13.72 -3.64
C LYS A 67 3.81 14.30 -2.34
N SER A 68 2.56 14.74 -2.34
CA SER A 68 1.89 15.24 -1.13
C SER A 68 1.19 14.12 -0.38
N GLY A 69 1.08 14.26 0.95
CA GLY A 69 0.23 13.39 1.78
C GLY A 69 -1.24 13.47 1.37
N THR A 70 -1.72 14.65 0.99
CA THR A 70 -3.09 14.85 0.52
C THR A 70 -3.36 14.16 -0.82
N ASP A 71 -2.40 14.17 -1.76
CA ASP A 71 -2.53 13.44 -3.03
C ASP A 71 -2.59 11.93 -2.79
N LYS A 72 -1.72 11.43 -1.90
CA LYS A 72 -1.72 10.02 -1.48
C LYS A 72 -3.04 9.63 -0.82
N TYR A 73 -3.59 10.50 0.03
CA TYR A 73 -4.86 10.29 0.69
C TYR A 73 -6.01 10.19 -0.32
N GLN A 74 -6.14 11.18 -1.21
CA GLN A 74 -7.17 11.18 -2.25
C GLN A 74 -7.05 9.95 -3.17
N PHE A 75 -5.83 9.56 -3.53
CA PHE A 75 -5.59 8.37 -4.33
C PHE A 75 -6.05 7.08 -3.64
N LEU A 76 -5.83 6.94 -2.32
CA LEU A 76 -6.33 5.78 -1.56
C LEU A 76 -7.86 5.73 -1.55
N LEU A 77 -8.52 6.89 -1.40
CA LEU A 77 -9.98 6.97 -1.42
C LEU A 77 -10.55 6.67 -2.80
N GLU A 78 -9.95 7.21 -3.86
CA GLU A 78 -10.39 7.01 -5.24
C GLU A 78 -10.22 5.54 -5.68
N LEU A 79 -9.11 4.91 -5.29
CA LEU A 79 -8.88 3.49 -5.55
C LEU A 79 -9.84 2.61 -4.72
N GLY A 80 -10.08 2.98 -3.46
CA GLY A 80 -11.02 2.32 -2.58
C GLY A 80 -10.54 0.97 -2.03
N GLY A 81 -11.28 0.47 -1.03
CA GLY A 81 -10.92 -0.76 -0.32
C GLY A 81 -10.91 -2.01 -1.19
N GLU A 82 -11.93 -2.20 -2.03
CA GLU A 82 -12.05 -3.41 -2.87
C GLU A 82 -10.89 -3.56 -3.87
N ALA A 83 -10.47 -2.47 -4.51
CA ALA A 83 -9.34 -2.51 -5.44
C ALA A 83 -8.03 -2.73 -4.68
N LEU A 84 -7.82 -2.03 -3.56
CA LEU A 84 -6.65 -2.24 -2.69
C LEU A 84 -6.54 -3.69 -2.22
N GLY A 85 -7.64 -4.30 -1.78
CA GLY A 85 -7.69 -5.70 -1.35
C GLY A 85 -7.35 -6.67 -2.47
N ARG A 86 -7.77 -6.40 -3.71
CA ARG A 86 -7.40 -7.21 -4.89
C ARG A 86 -5.93 -7.03 -5.27
N ILE A 87 -5.44 -5.78 -5.28
CA ILE A 87 -4.06 -5.44 -5.65
C ILE A 87 -3.07 -6.07 -4.66
N PHE A 88 -3.37 -6.01 -3.37
CA PHE A 88 -2.50 -6.46 -2.28
C PHE A 88 -2.94 -7.79 -1.64
N GLN A 89 -3.76 -8.58 -2.35
CA GLN A 89 -4.37 -9.82 -1.82
C GLN A 89 -3.34 -10.74 -1.15
N ALA A 90 -2.15 -10.89 -1.74
CA ALA A 90 -1.07 -11.70 -1.19
C ALA A 90 -0.31 -11.00 -0.06
N ASP A 91 0.05 -9.73 -0.25
CA ASP A 91 0.84 -8.92 0.68
C ASP A 91 0.74 -7.43 0.30
N VAL A 92 0.59 -6.55 1.29
CA VAL A 92 0.69 -5.09 1.12
C VAL A 92 2.14 -4.67 0.85
N GLY A 93 3.10 -5.46 1.32
CA GLY A 93 4.51 -5.19 1.17
C GLY A 93 5.07 -4.32 2.29
N PHE A 94 6.36 -4.51 2.53
CA PHE A 94 7.08 -3.93 3.66
C PHE A 94 7.00 -2.39 3.68
N GLY A 95 6.62 -1.84 4.84
CA GLY A 95 6.56 -0.39 5.10
C GLY A 95 5.34 0.33 4.52
N LEU A 96 4.69 -0.24 3.49
CA LEU A 96 3.59 0.44 2.82
C LEU A 96 2.34 0.55 3.70
N LEU A 97 2.06 -0.47 4.53
CA LEU A 97 0.96 -0.42 5.49
C LEU A 97 1.11 0.74 6.48
N GLY A 98 2.33 0.96 6.99
CA GLY A 98 2.63 2.08 7.89
C GLY A 98 2.44 3.42 7.20
N GLU A 99 2.95 3.56 5.97
CA GLU A 99 2.72 4.77 5.16
C GLU A 99 1.22 5.05 4.95
N PHE A 100 0.40 4.02 4.69
CA PHE A 100 -1.05 4.19 4.55
C PHE A 100 -1.69 4.72 5.83
N LEU A 101 -1.37 4.11 6.97
CA LEU A 101 -1.94 4.50 8.26
C LEU A 101 -1.59 5.95 8.61
N THR A 102 -0.35 6.36 8.38
CA THR A 102 0.10 7.74 8.61
C THR A 102 -0.62 8.72 7.69
N VAL A 103 -0.68 8.44 6.37
CA VAL A 103 -1.37 9.30 5.40
C VAL A 103 -2.86 9.48 5.75
N LEU A 104 -3.53 8.38 6.13
CA LEU A 104 -4.93 8.41 6.56
C LEU A 104 -5.10 9.22 7.85
N ALA A 105 -4.24 9.03 8.86
CA ALA A 105 -4.31 9.75 10.12
C ALA A 105 -4.14 11.26 9.93
N GLU A 106 -3.22 11.67 9.07
CA GLU A 106 -2.88 13.08 8.84
C GLU A 106 -3.94 13.84 8.01
N ASN A 107 -4.65 13.15 7.10
CA ASN A 107 -5.50 13.80 6.09
C ASN A 107 -6.99 13.40 6.18
N ILE A 108 -7.42 12.73 7.25
CA ILE A 108 -8.82 12.28 7.42
C ILE A 108 -9.82 13.45 7.42
N HIS A 109 -10.93 13.26 6.70
CA HIS A 109 -12.09 14.15 6.72
C HIS A 109 -13.33 13.41 7.26
N PRO A 110 -14.27 14.10 7.96
CA PRO A 110 -15.46 13.45 8.54
C PRO A 110 -16.35 12.72 7.52
N GLY A 111 -16.38 13.18 6.27
CA GLY A 111 -17.18 12.56 5.20
C GLY A 111 -16.63 11.22 4.68
N ASP A 112 -15.35 10.94 4.93
CA ASP A 112 -14.65 9.79 4.32
C ASP A 112 -14.65 8.56 5.24
N ARG A 113 -15.26 8.65 6.42
CA ARG A 113 -15.22 7.60 7.47
C ARG A 113 -15.54 6.21 6.91
N ALA A 114 -16.64 6.06 6.18
CA ALA A 114 -17.05 4.78 5.62
C ALA A 114 -16.03 4.22 4.61
N ALA A 115 -15.46 5.07 3.76
CA ALA A 115 -14.44 4.67 2.79
C ALA A 115 -13.15 4.23 3.48
N ILE A 116 -12.71 4.97 4.51
CA ILE A 116 -11.54 4.63 5.32
C ILE A 116 -11.75 3.27 6.01
N LEU A 117 -12.92 3.01 6.59
CA LEU A 117 -13.23 1.73 7.22
C LEU A 117 -13.16 0.58 6.21
N GLN A 118 -13.70 0.75 5.01
CA GLN A 118 -13.58 -0.26 3.95
C GLN A 118 -12.13 -0.50 3.53
N ILE A 119 -11.32 0.55 3.43
CA ILE A 119 -9.89 0.43 3.12
C ILE A 119 -9.19 -0.38 4.21
N LEU A 120 -9.36 -0.02 5.48
CA LEU A 120 -8.76 -0.72 6.62
C LEU A 120 -9.19 -2.19 6.69
N GLN A 121 -10.48 -2.48 6.47
CA GLN A 121 -10.98 -3.85 6.42
C GLN A 121 -10.39 -4.67 5.28
N SER A 122 -10.25 -4.05 4.10
CA SER A 122 -9.66 -4.72 2.93
C SER A 122 -8.17 -5.01 3.13
N LEU A 123 -7.43 -4.09 3.76
CA LEU A 123 -6.02 -4.28 4.11
C LEU A 123 -5.85 -5.36 5.19
N ALA A 124 -6.73 -5.41 6.18
CA ALA A 124 -6.73 -6.43 7.22
C ALA A 124 -6.98 -7.85 6.67
N GLY A 125 -7.72 -7.96 5.56
CA GLY A 125 -7.98 -9.22 4.86
C GLY A 125 -6.82 -9.74 4.01
N THR A 126 -5.69 -9.03 3.91
CA THR A 126 -4.54 -9.45 3.08
C THR A 126 -3.74 -10.59 3.73
N GLY A 127 -3.14 -11.47 2.91
CA GLY A 127 -2.54 -12.72 3.38
C GLY A 127 -1.40 -12.58 4.40
N ARG A 128 -0.66 -11.45 4.38
CA ARG A 128 0.45 -11.17 5.31
C ARG A 128 0.18 -10.01 6.25
N PHE A 129 -1.09 -9.67 6.49
CA PHE A 129 -1.46 -8.54 7.33
C PHE A 129 -0.79 -8.56 8.71
N GLY A 130 -0.87 -9.69 9.44
CA GLY A 130 -0.29 -9.81 10.78
C GLY A 130 1.22 -9.56 10.83
N LEU A 131 1.96 -9.96 9.79
CA LEU A 131 3.39 -9.65 9.67
C LEU A 131 3.61 -8.16 9.43
N ASN A 132 2.84 -7.54 8.55
CA ASN A 132 2.94 -6.10 8.30
C ASN A 132 2.64 -5.28 9.56
N VAL A 133 1.64 -5.67 10.36
CA VAL A 133 1.34 -5.03 11.65
C VAL A 133 2.49 -5.20 12.65
N ALA A 134 3.09 -6.40 12.73
CA ALA A 134 4.22 -6.66 13.62
C ALA A 134 5.47 -5.84 13.26
N LEU A 135 5.62 -5.45 11.99
CA LEU A 135 6.75 -4.67 11.48
C LEU A 135 6.54 -3.16 11.54
N LEU A 136 5.38 -2.68 12.00
CA LEU A 136 5.15 -1.25 12.20
C LEU A 136 6.12 -0.69 13.24
N SER A 137 6.74 0.44 12.90
CA SER A 137 7.53 1.24 13.82
C SER A 137 6.66 1.87 14.91
N GLN A 138 7.29 2.36 15.97
CA GLN A 138 6.58 3.02 17.07
C GLN A 138 5.78 4.25 16.59
N ALA A 139 6.37 5.07 15.71
CA ALA A 139 5.69 6.24 15.15
C ALA A 139 4.47 5.88 14.28
N GLU A 140 4.55 4.79 13.51
CA GLU A 140 3.43 4.30 12.70
C GLU A 140 2.31 3.72 13.58
N LYS A 141 2.67 3.05 14.69
CA LYS A 141 1.68 2.58 15.69
C LYS A 141 0.95 3.74 16.35
N GLU A 142 1.65 4.81 16.69
CA GLU A 142 1.05 6.03 17.23
C GLU A 142 0.12 6.70 16.22
N SER A 143 0.52 6.74 14.94
CA SER A 143 -0.33 7.24 13.85
C SER A 143 -1.59 6.38 13.67
N SER A 144 -1.45 5.06 13.77
CA SER A 144 -2.59 4.12 13.78
C SER A 144 -3.55 4.39 14.95
N GLN A 145 -3.02 4.55 16.17
CA GLN A 145 -3.81 4.92 17.35
C GLN A 145 -4.56 6.25 17.15
N ASP A 146 -3.89 7.25 16.58
CA ASP A 146 -4.50 8.54 16.30
C ASP A 146 -5.61 8.43 15.24
N LEU A 147 -5.41 7.65 14.17
CA LEU A 147 -6.43 7.37 13.16
C LEU A 147 -7.68 6.75 13.79
N PHE A 148 -7.53 5.69 14.60
CA PHE A 148 -8.68 5.06 15.24
C PHE A 148 -9.37 5.97 16.26
N ARG A 149 -8.62 6.82 16.98
CA ARG A 149 -9.20 7.85 17.85
C ARG A 149 -10.07 8.83 17.06
N LYS A 150 -9.59 9.30 15.91
CA LYS A 150 -10.35 10.20 15.01
C LYS A 150 -11.58 9.53 14.41
N LEU A 151 -11.50 8.23 14.10
CA LEU A 151 -12.64 7.43 13.61
C LEU A 151 -13.71 7.16 14.68
N GLN A 152 -13.33 7.23 15.97
CA GLN A 152 -14.24 7.14 17.11
C GLN A 152 -14.84 8.48 17.50
N SER A 153 -14.11 9.60 17.32
CA SER A 153 -14.61 10.93 17.69
C SER A 153 -15.80 11.30 16.80
N ARG A 154 -16.94 11.58 17.44
CA ARG A 154 -18.21 11.95 16.80
C ARG A 154 -18.27 13.40 16.32
N ASP A 155 -17.17 14.16 16.44
CA ASP A 155 -17.16 15.63 16.44
C ASP A 155 -17.33 16.31 15.06
N GLY A 156 -17.86 15.60 14.06
CA GLY A 156 -18.18 16.17 12.74
C GLY A 156 -19.66 16.50 12.51
N GLN A 157 -20.59 16.09 13.37
CA GLN A 157 -22.04 16.17 13.09
C GLN A 157 -22.74 17.46 13.59
N ALA A 158 -22.04 18.38 14.26
CA ALA A 158 -22.67 19.55 14.87
C ALA A 158 -22.59 20.82 14.01
N ALA A 159 -23.13 20.82 12.79
CA ALA A 159 -23.52 22.07 12.10
C ALA A 159 -24.54 21.86 10.97
N GLY A 160 -25.81 21.67 11.36
CA GLY A 160 -26.98 22.19 10.63
C GLY A 160 -27.40 21.51 9.32
N GLN A 161 -28.52 20.79 9.35
CA GLN A 161 -29.85 21.31 8.97
C GLN A 161 -30.83 20.12 8.94
N GLY A 162 -31.95 20.28 9.64
CA GLY A 162 -32.99 19.26 9.67
C GLY A 162 -33.66 19.14 8.32
N GLU A 163 -33.93 17.90 7.92
CA GLU A 163 -35.08 17.51 7.12
C GLU A 163 -35.28 16.01 7.31
N ALA A 164 -36.53 15.62 7.58
CA ALA A 164 -36.93 14.28 7.96
C ALA A 164 -36.73 13.29 6.80
N HIS A 165 -36.07 12.14 7.05
CA HIS A 165 -36.26 10.78 6.47
C HIS A 165 -35.22 9.78 7.07
N PRO A 166 -35.37 8.46 6.83
CA PRO A 166 -35.74 7.46 7.83
C PRO A 166 -34.66 7.22 8.91
N VAL A 167 -35.04 7.44 10.17
CA VAL A 167 -34.15 7.43 11.35
C VAL A 167 -33.64 6.02 11.73
N GLU A 168 -34.30 4.94 11.31
CA GLU A 168 -33.89 3.56 11.64
C GLU A 168 -32.62 3.11 10.88
N ASN A 169 -32.56 3.27 9.55
CA ASN A 169 -31.41 2.81 8.76
C ASN A 169 -30.11 3.57 9.06
N HIS A 170 -30.20 4.83 9.49
CA HIS A 170 -29.02 5.64 9.80
C HIS A 170 -28.38 5.19 11.13
N LEU A 171 -29.20 4.96 12.15
CA LEU A 171 -28.74 4.52 13.47
C LEU A 171 -28.13 3.11 13.42
N GLU A 172 -28.72 2.21 12.61
CA GLU A 172 -28.17 0.86 12.40
C GLU A 172 -26.81 0.91 11.71
N LYS A 173 -26.66 1.70 10.64
CA LYS A 173 -25.40 1.87 9.92
C LYS A 173 -24.31 2.49 10.80
N GLU A 174 -24.64 3.49 11.61
CA GLU A 174 -23.71 4.09 12.56
C GLU A 174 -23.22 3.07 13.60
N THR A 175 -24.13 2.23 14.11
CA THR A 175 -23.80 1.17 15.06
C THR A 175 -22.90 0.10 14.43
N GLU A 176 -23.13 -0.24 13.15
CA GLU A 176 -22.29 -1.17 12.40
C GLU A 176 -20.87 -0.61 12.18
N GLU A 177 -20.75 0.67 11.82
CA GLU A 177 -19.45 1.32 11.66
C GLU A 177 -18.69 1.38 13.00
N GLU A 178 -19.36 1.67 14.11
CA GLU A 178 -18.75 1.62 15.46
C GLU A 178 -18.25 0.20 15.81
N ARG A 179 -19.05 -0.85 15.53
CA ARG A 179 -18.62 -2.25 15.72
C ARG A 179 -17.39 -2.58 14.87
N THR A 180 -17.39 -2.12 13.62
CA THR A 180 -16.30 -2.32 12.66
C THR A 180 -15.02 -1.65 13.17
N VAL A 181 -15.10 -0.43 13.70
CA VAL A 181 -13.96 0.27 14.33
C VAL A 181 -13.36 -0.57 15.45
N VAL A 182 -14.18 -1.10 16.36
CA VAL A 182 -13.70 -1.90 17.50
C VAL A 182 -13.04 -3.21 17.04
N GLU A 183 -13.57 -3.85 15.99
CA GLU A 183 -12.95 -5.04 15.41
C GLU A 183 -11.59 -4.72 14.79
N LEU A 184 -11.52 -3.67 13.97
CA LEU A 184 -10.28 -3.25 13.31
C LEU A 184 -9.22 -2.85 14.33
N MET A 185 -9.57 -2.18 15.42
CA MET A 185 -8.61 -1.86 16.49
C MET A 185 -7.92 -3.11 17.05
N LYS A 186 -8.66 -4.20 17.24
CA LYS A 186 -8.07 -5.48 17.69
C LYS A 186 -7.11 -6.05 16.65
N GLN A 187 -7.49 -5.99 15.37
CA GLN A 187 -6.67 -6.51 14.26
C GLN A 187 -5.37 -5.71 14.09
N TYR A 188 -5.44 -4.38 14.21
CA TYR A 188 -4.30 -3.47 14.12
C TYR A 188 -3.49 -3.36 15.43
N GLN A 189 -3.85 -4.12 16.48
CA GLN A 189 -3.20 -4.12 17.80
C GLN A 189 -3.18 -2.72 18.45
N VAL A 190 -4.27 -1.99 18.25
CA VAL A 190 -4.53 -0.67 18.81
C VAL A 190 -5.45 -0.89 20.01
N SER A 191 -4.90 -1.05 21.20
CA SER A 191 -5.65 -1.22 22.46
C SER A 191 -4.96 -0.49 23.60
#